data_AF-A0AAX2CP94-F1
#
_entry.id   AF-A0AAX2CP94-F1
#
_cell.length_a   1.000
_cell.length_b   1.000
_cell.length_c   1.000
_cell.angle_alpha   90.00
_cell.angle_beta   90.00
_cell.angle_gamma   90.00
#
_symmetry.space_group_name_H-M   'P 1'
#
loop_
_entity.id
_entity.type
_entity.pdbx_description
1 polymer ?
#
loop_
_entity_poly.entity_id
_entity_poly.type
_entity_poly.pdbx_seq_one_letter_code
_entity_poly.pdbx_strand_id
1 'polypeptide(L)'
;MKRWVSGDLQEVRLTVESEGAKVENRIEAIEYELAHKMNEMHDLKELISKFTSLENLILKMKYIDGMTLEDIAYSLHYSPGYIRRKHAEIRRMVKFAETF
;
A
#
# COMPACT_ATOMS: atom_id res chain seq x y z
N MET A 1 -28.89 9.92 31.33
CA MET A 1 -29.84 8.78 31.45
C MET A 1 -31.15 8.98 30.69
N LYS A 2 -31.82 10.15 30.76
CA LYS A 2 -33.12 10.38 30.09
C LYS A 2 -33.13 10.14 28.56
N ARG A 3 -32.02 10.38 27.84
CA ARG A 3 -31.94 10.19 26.38
C ARG A 3 -32.17 8.75 25.91
N TRP A 4 -31.80 7.77 26.72
CA TRP A 4 -31.98 6.33 26.44
C TRP A 4 -33.36 5.81 26.85
N VAL A 5 -34.03 6.51 27.76
CA VAL A 5 -35.33 6.09 28.34
C VAL A 5 -36.50 6.78 27.66
N SER A 6 -36.33 8.03 27.21
CA SER A 6 -37.40 8.88 26.68
C SER A 6 -36.89 9.90 25.65
N GLY A 7 -35.79 9.61 24.95
CA GLY A 7 -35.15 10.56 24.04
C GLY A 7 -34.71 9.92 22.73
N ASP A 8 -33.91 10.67 21.99
CA ASP A 8 -33.42 10.35 20.64
C ASP A 8 -32.69 9.00 20.50
N LEU A 9 -32.22 8.42 21.62
CA LEU A 9 -31.52 7.14 21.66
C LEU A 9 -32.38 5.97 22.17
N GLN A 10 -33.67 6.19 22.45
CA GLN A 10 -34.56 5.18 23.02
C GLN A 10 -34.80 3.97 22.09
N GLU A 11 -34.69 4.15 20.77
CA GLU A 11 -34.84 3.09 19.77
C GLU A 11 -33.52 2.47 19.32
N VAL A 12 -32.38 3.03 19.74
CA VAL A 12 -31.05 2.46 19.44
C VAL A 12 -30.82 1.28 20.37
N ARG A 13 -31.21 0.09 19.91
CA ARG A 13 -31.00 -1.18 20.62
C ARG A 13 -30.08 -2.08 19.81
N LEU A 14 -29.20 -2.80 20.50
CA LEU A 14 -28.47 -3.93 19.93
C LEU A 14 -29.48 -5.07 19.71
N THR A 15 -30.23 -4.98 18.62
CA THR A 15 -30.98 -6.12 18.10
C THR A 15 -30.03 -7.01 17.31
N VAL A 16 -30.35 -8.29 17.15
CA VAL A 16 -29.52 -9.26 16.39
C VAL A 16 -29.29 -8.78 14.95
N GLU A 17 -30.21 -8.00 14.40
CA GLU A 17 -30.14 -7.41 13.06
C GLU A 17 -29.43 -6.06 13.03
N SER A 18 -29.20 -5.43 14.19
CA SER A 18 -28.56 -4.13 14.28
C SER A 18 -27.13 -4.19 13.74
N GLU A 19 -26.69 -3.09 13.12
CA GLU A 19 -25.32 -2.99 12.64
C GLU A 19 -24.30 -3.14 13.76
N GLY A 20 -24.65 -2.71 14.98
CA GLY A 20 -23.86 -2.90 16.19
C GLY A 20 -23.62 -4.37 16.54
N ALA A 21 -24.59 -5.26 16.30
CA ALA A 21 -24.46 -6.69 16.57
C ALA A 21 -23.67 -7.46 15.51
N LYS A 22 -23.34 -6.82 14.38
CA LYS A 22 -22.52 -7.38 13.29
C LYS A 22 -21.10 -6.82 13.27
N VAL A 23 -20.76 -5.91 14.19
CA VAL A 23 -19.47 -5.20 14.19
C VAL A 23 -18.31 -6.17 14.31
N GLU A 24 -18.42 -7.16 15.21
CA GLU A 24 -17.38 -8.15 15.46
C GLU A 24 -17.08 -8.98 14.21
N ASN A 25 -18.11 -9.52 13.55
CA ASN A 25 -17.96 -10.28 12.32
C ASN A 25 -17.37 -9.43 11.17
N ARG A 26 -17.73 -8.13 11.12
CA ARG A 26 -17.18 -7.20 10.12
C ARG A 26 -15.71 -6.89 10.41
N ILE A 27 -15.35 -6.69 11.67
CA ILE A 27 -13.97 -6.48 12.09
C ILE A 27 -13.14 -7.72 11.73
N GLU A 28 -13.61 -8.92 12.07
CA GLU A 28 -12.92 -10.17 11.75
C GLU A 28 -12.68 -10.32 10.24
N ALA A 29 -13.69 -10.05 9.41
CA ALA A 29 -13.54 -10.08 7.96
C ALA A 29 -12.51 -9.05 7.43
N ILE A 30 -12.51 -7.84 7.99
CA ILE A 30 -11.56 -6.78 7.63
C ILE A 30 -10.14 -7.16 8.07
N GLU A 31 -9.97 -7.69 9.28
CA GLU A 31 -8.68 -8.14 9.80
C GLU A 31 -8.12 -9.30 8.97
N TYR A 32 -8.98 -10.26 8.58
CA TYR A 32 -8.60 -11.34 7.69
C TYR A 32 -8.13 -10.83 6.33
N GLU A 33 -8.91 -9.94 5.70
CA GLU A 33 -8.54 -9.35 4.41
C GLU A 33 -7.23 -8.54 4.52
N LEU A 34 -7.08 -7.77 5.60
CA LEU A 34 -5.88 -6.99 5.86
C LEU A 34 -4.65 -7.90 6.00
N ALA A 35 -4.75 -8.98 6.77
CA ALA A 35 -3.67 -9.95 6.92
C ALA A 35 -3.28 -10.58 5.57
N HIS A 36 -4.26 -10.90 4.72
CA HIS A 36 -4.00 -11.42 3.38
C HIS A 36 -3.24 -10.40 2.53
N LYS A 37 -3.70 -9.14 2.47
CA LYS A 37 -3.00 -8.08 1.73
C LYS A 37 -1.60 -7.80 2.28
N MET A 38 -1.39 -7.92 3.59
CA MET A 38 -0.07 -7.78 4.21
C MET A 38 0.88 -8.89 3.77
N ASN A 39 0.39 -10.13 3.64
CA ASN A 39 1.18 -11.24 3.10
C ASN A 39 1.50 -11.04 1.62
N GLU A 40 0.52 -10.65 0.80
CA GLU A 40 0.74 -10.34 -0.62
C GLU A 40 1.80 -9.24 -0.80
N MET A 41 1.74 -8.19 0.04
CA MET A 41 2.74 -7.12 0.06
C MET A 41 4.12 -7.61 0.48
N HIS A 42 4.19 -8.50 1.47
CA HIS A 42 5.45 -9.10 1.90
C HIS A 42 6.09 -9.90 0.77
N ASP A 43 5.33 -10.78 0.12
CA ASP A 43 5.81 -11.64 -0.97
C ASP A 43 6.26 -10.81 -2.18
N LEU A 44 5.52 -9.75 -2.50
CA LEU A 44 5.93 -8.81 -3.55
C LEU A 44 7.25 -8.12 -3.21
N LYS A 45 7.44 -7.65 -1.97
CA LYS A 45 8.70 -7.04 -1.53
C LYS A 45 9.86 -8.03 -1.59
N GLU A 46 9.63 -9.28 -1.19
CA GLU A 46 10.63 -10.33 -1.26
C GLU A 46 11.02 -10.62 -2.73
N LEU A 47 10.04 -10.73 -3.62
CA LEU A 47 10.28 -10.90 -5.05
C LEU A 47 11.11 -9.75 -5.64
N ILE A 48 10.71 -8.51 -5.35
CA ILE A 48 11.44 -7.31 -5.81
C ILE A 48 12.87 -7.28 -5.25
N SER A 49 13.08 -7.75 -4.02
CA SER A 49 14.42 -7.81 -3.42
C SER A 49 15.39 -8.74 -4.15
N LYS A 50 14.87 -9.75 -4.87
CA LYS A 50 15.68 -10.67 -5.68
C LYS A 50 16.15 -10.04 -6.98
N PHE A 51 15.59 -8.91 -7.38
CA PHE A 51 16.00 -8.20 -8.58
C PHE A 51 17.29 -7.40 -8.35
N THR A 52 18.35 -7.78 -9.06
CA THR A 52 19.68 -7.16 -8.96
C THR A 52 19.99 -6.18 -10.09
N SER A 53 19.09 -6.05 -11.08
CA SER A 53 19.30 -5.10 -12.17
C SER A 53 19.20 -3.66 -11.68
N LEU A 54 19.96 -2.78 -12.33
CA LEU A 54 19.97 -1.37 -12.01
C LEU A 54 18.57 -0.75 -12.08
N GLU A 55 17.79 -1.12 -13.11
CA GLU A 55 16.43 -0.62 -13.29
C GLU A 55 15.51 -0.98 -12.12
N ASN A 56 15.61 -2.20 -11.61
CA ASN A 56 14.80 -2.65 -10.48
C ASN A 56 15.24 -2.02 -9.16
N LEU A 57 16.56 -1.81 -8.97
CA LEU A 57 17.08 -1.06 -7.83
C LEU A 57 16.59 0.39 -7.83
N ILE A 58 16.61 1.06 -8.99
CA ILE A 58 16.09 2.43 -9.14
C ILE A 58 14.59 2.48 -8.79
N LEU A 59 13.79 1.50 -9.27
CA LEU A 59 12.36 1.44 -8.97
C LEU A 59 12.09 1.21 -7.47
N LYS A 60 12.76 0.22 -6.86
CA LYS A 60 12.63 -0.07 -5.43
C LYS A 60 12.98 1.16 -4.60
N MET A 61 14.16 1.74 -4.81
CA MET A 61 14.61 2.87 -4.01
C MET A 61 13.72 4.10 -4.21
N LYS A 62 13.19 4.31 -5.43
CA LYS A 62 12.32 5.46 -5.72
C LYS A 62 10.92 5.33 -5.11
N TYR A 63 10.30 4.16 -5.22
CA TYR A 63 8.87 3.97 -4.96
C TYR A 63 8.56 3.18 -3.70
N ILE A 64 9.49 2.31 -3.25
CA ILE A 64 9.35 1.54 -2.01
C ILE A 64 10.08 2.26 -0.88
N ASP A 65 11.33 2.66 -1.11
CA ASP A 65 12.16 3.29 -0.07
C ASP A 65 11.98 4.83 -0.02
N GLY A 66 11.29 5.43 -1.00
CA GLY A 66 10.92 6.85 -1.02
C GLY A 66 12.07 7.83 -1.32
N MET A 67 13.19 7.35 -1.84
CA MET A 67 14.40 8.17 -2.08
C MET A 67 14.25 9.16 -3.25
N THR A 68 15.05 10.22 -3.24
CA THR A 68 15.20 11.10 -4.41
C THR A 68 16.13 10.46 -5.46
N LEU A 69 16.07 10.94 -6.71
CA LEU A 69 16.96 10.39 -7.74
C LEU A 69 18.43 10.75 -7.48
N GLU A 70 18.65 11.89 -6.80
CA GLU A 70 19.95 12.34 -6.31
C GLU A 70 20.49 11.40 -5.22
N ASP A 71 19.66 11.04 -4.23
CA ASP A 71 20.05 10.08 -3.17
C ASP A 71 20.37 8.71 -3.77
N ILE A 72 19.55 8.24 -4.72
CA ILE A 72 19.77 6.98 -5.43
C ILE A 72 21.10 7.00 -6.20
N ALA A 73 21.40 8.09 -6.88
CA ALA A 73 22.66 8.25 -7.60
C ALA A 73 23.86 8.17 -6.65
N TYR A 74 23.77 8.84 -5.50
CA TYR A 74 24.79 8.75 -4.46
C TYR A 74 24.96 7.32 -3.93
N SER A 75 23.86 6.67 -3.54
CA SER A 75 23.86 5.31 -2.98
C SER A 75 24.32 4.23 -3.95
N LEU A 76 24.04 4.39 -5.25
CA LEU A 76 24.47 3.45 -6.29
C LEU A 76 25.81 3.85 -6.96
N HIS A 77 26.46 4.91 -6.47
CA HIS A 77 27.73 5.44 -7.01
C HIS A 77 27.68 5.79 -8.50
N TYR A 78 26.53 6.29 -8.97
CA TYR A 78 26.35 6.80 -10.33
C TYR A 78 26.21 8.33 -10.34
N SER A 79 26.40 8.92 -11.52
CA SER A 79 26.07 10.35 -11.67
C SER A 79 24.55 10.58 -11.60
N PRO A 80 24.09 11.69 -11.00
CA PRO A 80 22.66 12.04 -10.99
C PRO A 80 22.04 12.09 -12.39
N GLY A 81 22.80 12.58 -13.38
CA GLY A 81 22.34 12.64 -14.78
C GLY A 81 22.10 11.26 -15.41
N TYR A 82 22.91 10.26 -15.05
CA TYR A 82 22.72 8.88 -15.51
C TYR A 82 21.46 8.25 -14.89
N ILE A 83 21.27 8.38 -13.58
CA ILE A 83 20.06 7.87 -12.89
C ILE A 83 18.79 8.54 -13.42
N ARG A 84 18.78 9.86 -13.64
CA ARG A 84 17.61 10.54 -14.24
C ARG A 84 17.26 10.02 -15.62
N ARG A 85 18.26 9.78 -16.48
CA ARG A 85 18.05 9.23 -17.83
C ARG A 85 17.48 7.82 -17.77
N LYS A 86 18.07 6.97 -16.94
CA LYS A 86 17.60 5.59 -16.71
C LYS A 86 16.18 5.56 -16.15
N HIS A 87 15.87 6.41 -15.16
CA HIS A 87 14.51 6.56 -14.63
C HIS A 87 13.50 6.97 -15.72
N ALA A 88 13.88 7.90 -16.60
CA ALA A 88 13.04 8.31 -17.73
C ALA A 88 12.84 7.20 -18.80
N GLU A 89 13.83 6.33 -19.02
CA GLU A 89 13.68 5.12 -19.86
C GLU A 89 12.68 4.14 -19.23
N ILE A 90 12.84 3.82 -17.95
CA ILE A 90 11.96 2.93 -17.19
C ILE A 90 10.52 3.43 -17.24
N ARG A 91 10.28 4.73 -16.96
CA ARG A 91 8.94 5.32 -17.00
C ARG A 91 8.27 5.20 -18.37
N ARG A 92 9.04 5.33 -19.45
CA ARG A 92 8.51 5.15 -20.82
C ARG A 92 8.10 3.70 -21.07
N MET A 93 8.90 2.74 -20.63
CA MET A 93 8.58 1.32 -20.76
C MET A 93 7.34 0.92 -19.95
N VAL A 94 7.23 1.38 -18.70
CA VAL A 94 6.05 1.10 -17.85
C VAL A 94 4.79 1.68 -18.48
N LYS A 95 4.83 2.95 -18.91
CA LYS A 95 3.69 3.59 -19.59
C LYS A 95 3.27 2.84 -20.86
N PHE A 96 4.24 2.31 -21.61
CA PHE A 96 3.95 1.49 -22.79
C PHE A 96 3.25 0.18 -22.40
N ALA A 97 3.70 -0.49 -21.34
CA ALA A 97 3.07 -1.73 -20.86
C ALA A 97 1.62 -1.53 -20.37
N GLU A 98 1.31 -0.39 -19.74
CA GLU A 98 -0.06 -0.03 -19.32
C GLU A 98 -1.04 0.21 -20.49
N THR A 99 -0.53 0.32 -21.72
CA THR A 99 -1.37 0.57 -22.92
C THR A 99 -1.90 -0.74 -23.54
N PHE A 100 -1.55 -1.90 -22.97
CA PHE A 100 -2.02 -3.24 -23.36
C PHE A 100 -2.85 -3.86 -22.24
#